data_AF-A0A1H9NGB1-F1
#
_entry.id   AF-A0A1H9NGB1-F1
#
_cell.length_a   1.000
_cell.length_b   1.000
_cell.length_c   1.000
_cell.angle_alpha   90.00
_cell.angle_beta   90.00
_cell.angle_gamma   90.00
#
_symmetry.space_group_name_H-M   'P 1'
#
loop_
_entity.id
_entity.type
_entity.pdbx_description
1 polymer ?
#
loop_
_entity_poly.entity_id
_entity_poly.type
_entity_poly.pdbx_seq_one_letter_code
_entity_poly.pdbx_strand_id
1 'polypeptide(L)'
;MLRFFADVPDRHRRVPGTPAVARPARDKAAAWRAFTVLGTCLTLLAAVLVTFGAGNASAHGAVSDPPSRHYGCYNRWPNGPSQQMATEDPMCYQAWQADPAAMYNWNGLFREGVAGNHQGAIPDGQLCSGGLTFNGRYAAMDKPGAWVGPNRPSRFTLNLNDTSSHGADYIRVYATKQGFDPKTQALKWSDLELVGQTGRIPTGTRTPVEVNAPGRTGHHVLYTVWQASHLDQSYYACSDVNFTDGGTTTTPTSTTTTTTTTGNPSAGCSASFQVISQWSGGFQVEGRVTAGATAISGWAVSWAFSNGERINSSWNAALTTSGSSVTARNAAHNGAVGAGASTTFGFVASGTAAPPTLTCTAS
;
A
#
# COMPACT_ATOMS: atom_id res chain seq x y z
N MET A 1 94.67 23.40 9.58
CA MET A 1 96.04 23.26 10.14
C MET A 1 96.65 21.95 9.60
N LEU A 2 97.96 21.73 9.77
CA LEU A 2 98.80 20.77 9.04
C LEU A 2 98.41 19.26 9.09
N ARG A 3 98.65 18.55 7.96
CA ARG A 3 99.26 17.19 7.76
C ARG A 3 98.61 15.97 8.47
N PHE A 4 98.59 14.73 7.93
CA PHE A 4 99.68 13.91 7.36
C PHE A 4 99.23 12.89 6.28
N PHE A 5 100.19 12.09 5.75
CA PHE A 5 100.16 11.28 4.51
C PHE A 5 100.10 9.73 4.69
N ALA A 6 99.95 9.03 3.54
CA ALA A 6 100.22 7.60 3.19
C ALA A 6 98.96 6.71 3.00
N ASP A 7 98.63 6.09 1.85
CA ASP A 7 99.37 5.40 0.75
C ASP A 7 99.87 4.00 1.19
N VAL A 8 99.53 2.85 0.56
CA VAL A 8 99.96 2.29 -0.75
C VAL A 8 99.08 1.02 -1.09
N PRO A 9 98.96 0.53 -2.37
CA PRO A 9 97.96 -0.48 -2.80
C PRO A 9 98.53 -1.91 -3.07
N ASP A 10 97.74 -2.83 -3.67
CA ASP A 10 97.99 -3.40 -5.04
C ASP A 10 97.33 -4.82 -5.33
N ARG A 11 96.96 -5.00 -6.62
CA ARG A 11 96.97 -6.20 -7.51
C ARG A 11 95.96 -7.37 -7.49
N HIS A 12 95.51 -7.72 -8.71
CA HIS A 12 94.71 -8.89 -9.13
C HIS A 12 95.54 -10.07 -9.70
N ARG A 13 95.01 -11.32 -9.66
CA ARG A 13 95.17 -12.49 -10.60
C ARG A 13 94.42 -13.73 -10.03
N ARG A 14 94.07 -14.84 -10.73
CA ARG A 14 93.34 -15.10 -12.02
C ARG A 14 93.09 -16.64 -12.19
N VAL A 15 91.88 -17.09 -12.62
CA VAL A 15 91.57 -18.31 -13.48
C VAL A 15 91.79 -19.73 -12.84
N PRO A 16 91.21 -20.90 -13.27
CA PRO A 16 90.14 -21.32 -14.26
C PRO A 16 88.90 -22.00 -13.56
N GLY A 17 87.96 -22.80 -14.14
CA GLY A 17 87.50 -23.12 -15.53
C GLY A 17 86.86 -24.54 -15.76
N THR A 18 85.85 -24.67 -16.65
CA THR A 18 85.19 -25.91 -17.26
C THR A 18 84.36 -26.89 -16.38
N PRO A 19 83.45 -27.74 -16.93
CA PRO A 19 82.48 -27.60 -18.05
C PRO A 19 81.01 -28.02 -17.67
N ALA A 20 80.12 -28.28 -18.65
CA ALA A 20 78.65 -28.25 -18.54
C ALA A 20 77.91 -29.57 -18.17
N VAL A 21 76.68 -29.45 -17.61
CA VAL A 21 75.65 -30.51 -17.50
C VAL A 21 74.24 -29.95 -17.82
N ALA A 22 73.32 -30.83 -18.23
CA ALA A 22 72.04 -30.60 -18.92
C ALA A 22 70.97 -29.70 -18.25
N ARG A 23 70.06 -29.17 -19.09
CA ARG A 23 68.80 -28.52 -18.69
C ARG A 23 67.77 -29.58 -18.19
N PRO A 24 67.16 -29.41 -17.01
CA PRO A 24 65.90 -30.08 -16.69
C PRO A 24 64.73 -29.41 -17.44
N ALA A 25 63.67 -30.18 -17.69
CA ALA A 25 62.51 -29.74 -18.46
C ALA A 25 61.66 -28.70 -17.71
N ARG A 26 60.98 -27.82 -18.45
CA ARG A 26 59.93 -26.96 -17.89
C ARG A 26 58.69 -27.78 -17.58
N ASP A 27 58.50 -28.14 -16.31
CA ASP A 27 57.23 -28.69 -15.82
C ASP A 27 56.12 -27.64 -15.87
N LYS A 28 55.43 -27.58 -17.01
CA LYS A 28 54.27 -26.69 -17.23
C LYS A 28 53.09 -26.98 -16.29
N ALA A 29 53.10 -28.11 -15.58
CA ALA A 29 52.04 -28.55 -14.67
C ALA A 29 51.91 -27.69 -13.39
N ALA A 30 52.99 -27.06 -12.91
CA ALA A 30 52.96 -26.25 -11.69
C ALA A 30 52.22 -24.91 -11.88
N ALA A 31 52.28 -24.32 -13.07
CA ALA A 31 51.66 -23.02 -13.36
C ALA A 31 50.11 -23.07 -13.45
N TRP A 32 49.52 -24.26 -13.63
CA TRP A 32 48.07 -24.44 -13.80
C TRP A 32 47.31 -24.74 -12.50
N ARG A 33 48.00 -24.77 -11.34
CA ARG A 33 47.36 -24.88 -10.02
C ARG A 33 47.31 -23.58 -9.21
N ALA A 34 48.00 -22.54 -9.65
CA ALA A 34 47.96 -21.21 -9.00
C ALA A 34 46.75 -20.36 -9.45
N PHE A 35 46.30 -20.50 -10.70
CA PHE A 35 45.19 -19.69 -11.24
C PHE A 35 43.79 -20.19 -10.88
N THR A 36 43.63 -21.45 -10.47
CA THR A 36 42.34 -22.01 -10.02
C THR A 36 41.99 -21.65 -8.57
N VAL A 37 42.95 -21.20 -7.76
CA VAL A 37 42.71 -20.81 -6.35
C VAL A 37 42.41 -19.30 -6.20
N LEU A 38 43.04 -18.41 -6.99
CA LEU A 38 42.66 -16.99 -6.96
C LEU A 38 41.35 -16.69 -7.72
N GLY A 39 41.05 -17.42 -8.80
CA GLY A 39 39.80 -17.23 -9.54
C GLY A 39 38.55 -17.60 -8.74
N THR A 40 38.63 -18.65 -7.91
CA THR A 40 37.49 -19.12 -7.08
C THR A 40 37.24 -18.23 -5.87
N CYS A 41 38.28 -17.68 -5.23
CA CYS A 41 38.11 -16.74 -4.12
C CYS A 41 37.43 -15.43 -4.55
N LEU A 42 37.73 -14.89 -5.74
CA LEU A 42 37.11 -13.64 -6.20
C LEU A 42 35.64 -13.82 -6.63
N THR A 43 35.29 -14.96 -7.22
CA THR A 43 33.89 -15.30 -7.54
C THR A 43 33.06 -15.62 -6.30
N LEU A 44 33.66 -16.22 -5.27
CA LEU A 44 32.98 -16.42 -3.97
C LEU A 44 32.80 -15.10 -3.21
N LEU A 45 33.75 -14.16 -3.28
CA LEU A 45 33.58 -12.85 -2.64
C LEU A 45 32.51 -11.98 -3.33
N ALA A 46 32.34 -12.12 -4.65
CA ALA A 46 31.24 -11.47 -5.38
C ALA A 46 29.87 -12.14 -5.13
N ALA A 47 29.84 -13.45 -4.93
CA ALA A 47 28.61 -14.20 -4.64
C ALA A 47 28.08 -14.02 -3.20
N VAL A 48 28.92 -13.60 -2.26
CA VAL A 48 28.54 -13.39 -0.84
C VAL A 48 27.96 -11.98 -0.59
N LEU A 49 27.96 -11.07 -1.58
CA LEU A 49 27.52 -9.68 -1.40
C LEU A 49 26.09 -9.35 -1.91
N VAL A 50 25.26 -10.35 -2.24
CA VAL A 50 23.91 -10.12 -2.84
C VAL A 50 22.76 -10.77 -2.04
N THR A 51 23.03 -11.44 -0.92
CA THR A 51 21.97 -12.03 -0.08
C THR A 51 21.77 -11.29 1.24
N PHE A 52 20.53 -10.81 1.44
CA PHE A 52 19.97 -10.26 2.68
C PHE A 52 20.44 -8.88 3.15
N GLY A 53 20.48 -7.95 2.20
CA GLY A 53 19.98 -6.59 2.43
C GLY A 53 18.46 -6.50 2.20
N ALA A 54 17.66 -7.36 2.84
CA ALA A 54 16.22 -7.12 2.90
C ALA A 54 16.02 -5.91 3.80
N GLY A 55 15.98 -4.72 3.19
CA GLY A 55 15.82 -3.48 3.94
C GLY A 55 14.60 -3.59 4.85
N ASN A 56 14.75 -3.15 6.10
CA ASN A 56 13.62 -2.84 6.94
C ASN A 56 12.88 -1.69 6.24
N ALA A 57 11.98 -2.04 5.33
CA ALA A 57 11.08 -1.11 4.69
C ALA A 57 10.31 -0.48 5.85
N SER A 58 10.61 0.79 6.15
CA SER A 58 10.17 1.41 7.39
C SER A 58 8.65 1.45 7.32
N ALA A 59 8.02 0.75 8.25
CA ALA A 59 6.62 0.44 8.18
C ALA A 59 5.99 0.72 9.53
N HIS A 60 4.80 1.30 9.48
CA HIS A 60 4.44 2.22 10.53
C HIS A 60 3.06 1.98 11.12
N GLY A 61 2.30 1.03 10.60
CA GLY A 61 1.01 0.77 11.21
C GLY A 61 0.24 -0.42 10.68
N ALA A 62 -0.80 -0.74 11.44
CA ALA A 62 -1.80 -1.74 11.11
C ALA A 62 -3.12 -1.33 11.77
N VAL A 63 -4.24 -1.88 11.28
CA VAL A 63 -5.51 -1.77 11.99
C VAL A 63 -5.39 -2.54 13.30
N SER A 64 -5.57 -1.82 14.41
CA SER A 64 -5.37 -2.33 15.77
C SER A 64 -6.68 -2.74 16.43
N ASP A 65 -7.80 -2.15 16.04
CA ASP A 65 -9.13 -2.50 16.55
C ASP A 65 -10.21 -2.26 15.47
N PRO A 66 -11.00 -3.27 15.06
CA PRO A 66 -10.76 -4.69 15.28
C PRO A 66 -9.40 -5.09 14.67
N PRO A 67 -8.61 -5.94 15.34
CA PRO A 67 -7.23 -6.18 14.93
C PRO A 67 -7.17 -6.88 13.57
N SER A 68 -6.31 -6.36 12.69
CA SER A 68 -5.97 -7.03 11.44
C SER A 68 -5.29 -8.38 11.67
N ARG A 69 -5.39 -9.33 10.72
CA ARG A 69 -4.93 -10.73 10.88
C ARG A 69 -3.52 -10.83 11.45
N HIS A 70 -2.54 -10.20 10.80
CA HIS A 70 -1.13 -10.22 11.22
C HIS A 70 -0.91 -9.53 12.58
N TYR A 71 -1.55 -8.37 12.82
CA TYR A 71 -1.48 -7.66 14.10
C TYR A 71 -2.10 -8.46 15.25
N GLY A 72 -3.25 -9.08 15.02
CA GLY A 72 -3.94 -9.95 15.98
C GLY A 72 -3.12 -11.19 16.31
N CYS A 73 -2.52 -11.84 15.31
CA CYS A 73 -1.62 -12.98 15.53
C CYS A 73 -0.37 -12.59 16.31
N TYR A 74 0.24 -11.43 16.02
CA TYR A 74 1.39 -10.92 16.78
C TYR A 74 1.03 -10.65 18.25
N ASN A 75 -0.08 -9.95 18.51
CA ASN A 75 -0.48 -9.57 19.87
C ASN A 75 -0.99 -10.74 20.72
N ARG A 76 -1.70 -11.73 20.13
CA ARG A 76 -2.13 -12.93 20.87
C ARG A 76 -0.99 -13.91 21.12
N TRP A 77 0.00 -13.95 20.23
CA TRP A 77 1.06 -14.96 20.26
C TRP A 77 2.46 -14.36 20.02
N PRO A 78 2.93 -13.43 20.87
CA PRO A 78 4.18 -12.69 20.65
C PRO A 78 5.43 -13.59 20.65
N ASN A 79 5.33 -14.78 21.26
CA ASN A 79 6.42 -15.77 21.37
C ASN A 79 6.48 -16.75 20.18
N GLY A 80 5.67 -16.55 19.13
CA GLY A 80 5.65 -17.42 17.95
C GLY A 80 4.80 -18.69 18.12
N PRO A 81 4.96 -19.67 17.21
CA PRO A 81 4.08 -20.84 17.13
C PRO A 81 4.25 -21.81 18.30
N SER A 82 3.13 -22.30 18.82
CA SER A 82 3.07 -23.30 19.90
C SER A 82 2.03 -24.38 19.60
N GLN A 83 2.09 -25.52 20.31
CA GLN A 83 1.07 -26.56 20.18
C GLN A 83 -0.32 -26.08 20.66
N GLN A 84 -0.35 -25.19 21.66
CA GLN A 84 -1.58 -24.53 22.12
C GLN A 84 -2.20 -23.68 21.02
N MET A 85 -1.39 -22.88 20.30
CA MET A 85 -1.83 -22.10 19.16
C MET A 85 -2.38 -23.00 18.03
N ALA A 86 -1.78 -24.16 17.78
CA ALA A 86 -2.28 -25.11 16.78
C ALA A 86 -3.72 -25.59 17.08
N THR A 87 -4.11 -25.67 18.35
CA THR A 87 -5.46 -26.06 18.79
C THR A 87 -6.42 -24.88 18.96
N GLU A 88 -5.96 -23.73 19.42
CA GLU A 88 -6.80 -22.58 19.79
C GLU A 88 -6.94 -21.52 18.69
N ASP A 89 -5.90 -21.34 17.87
CA ASP A 89 -5.84 -20.31 16.82
C ASP A 89 -5.11 -20.87 15.57
N PRO A 90 -5.69 -21.89 14.89
CA PRO A 90 -5.04 -22.60 13.79
C PRO A 90 -4.71 -21.69 12.60
N MET A 91 -5.42 -20.56 12.45
CA MET A 91 -5.13 -19.58 11.39
C MET A 91 -3.93 -18.70 11.69
N CYS A 92 -3.68 -18.35 12.96
CA CYS A 92 -2.37 -17.79 13.34
C CYS A 92 -1.27 -18.85 13.32
N TYR A 93 -1.56 -20.11 13.70
CA TYR A 93 -0.58 -21.19 13.63
C TYR A 93 -0.04 -21.41 12.23
N GLN A 94 -0.90 -21.57 11.22
CA GLN A 94 -0.44 -21.71 9.84
C GLN A 94 0.30 -20.47 9.33
N ALA A 95 0.00 -19.27 9.84
CA ALA A 95 0.70 -18.05 9.46
C ALA A 95 2.12 -17.99 10.07
N TRP A 96 2.25 -18.28 11.37
CA TRP A 96 3.54 -18.39 12.05
C TRP A 96 4.42 -19.52 11.51
N GLN A 97 3.83 -20.62 11.05
CA GLN A 97 4.57 -21.71 10.37
C GLN A 97 5.00 -21.33 8.94
N ALA A 98 4.25 -20.46 8.25
CA ALA A 98 4.55 -20.06 6.88
C ALA A 98 5.65 -18.99 6.81
N ASP A 99 5.50 -17.89 7.56
CA ASP A 99 6.53 -16.85 7.69
C ASP A 99 6.36 -16.04 9.00
N PRO A 100 7.19 -16.28 10.03
CA PRO A 100 7.22 -15.45 11.25
C PRO A 100 7.42 -13.95 10.99
N ALA A 101 8.10 -13.57 9.90
CA ALA A 101 8.33 -12.18 9.55
C ALA A 101 7.02 -11.42 9.24
N ALA A 102 5.94 -12.12 8.86
CA ALA A 102 4.62 -11.50 8.67
C ALA A 102 4.04 -10.93 9.97
N MET A 103 4.35 -11.54 11.12
CA MET A 103 3.88 -11.10 12.44
C MET A 103 4.89 -10.17 13.11
N TYR A 104 6.20 -10.44 13.02
CA TYR A 104 7.19 -9.51 13.56
C TYR A 104 7.20 -8.16 12.83
N ASN A 105 6.94 -8.15 11.52
CA ASN A 105 6.72 -6.94 10.74
C ASN A 105 5.21 -6.72 10.54
N TRP A 106 4.41 -6.78 11.61
CA TRP A 106 2.96 -6.52 11.57
C TRP A 106 2.62 -5.13 11.04
N ASN A 107 3.50 -4.16 11.25
CA ASN A 107 3.42 -2.80 10.73
C ASN A 107 3.74 -2.71 9.23
N GLY A 108 4.17 -3.82 8.60
CA GLY A 108 4.82 -3.93 7.29
C GLY A 108 3.93 -4.16 6.08
N LEU A 109 2.61 -4.28 6.23
CA LEU A 109 1.76 -4.72 5.11
C LEU A 109 1.33 -3.55 4.21
N PHE A 110 2.26 -3.11 3.35
CA PHE A 110 2.03 -2.03 2.39
C PHE A 110 2.54 -2.32 0.96
N ARG A 111 2.13 -1.47 0.02
CA ARG A 111 2.72 -1.33 -1.32
C ARG A 111 3.05 0.14 -1.59
N GLU A 112 4.05 0.38 -2.42
CA GLU A 112 4.38 1.70 -2.95
C GLU A 112 4.04 1.80 -4.44
N GLY A 113 3.80 3.02 -4.93
CA GLY A 113 3.59 3.27 -6.37
C GLY A 113 2.27 2.73 -6.93
N VAL A 114 1.23 2.56 -6.10
CA VAL A 114 -0.08 2.04 -6.51
C VAL A 114 -0.92 3.10 -7.24
N ALA A 115 -0.62 4.39 -7.05
CA ALA A 115 -1.29 5.53 -7.68
C ALA A 115 -2.84 5.49 -7.52
N GLY A 116 -3.32 4.96 -6.40
CA GLY A 116 -4.75 4.74 -6.13
C GLY A 116 -5.42 3.59 -6.88
N ASN A 117 -4.73 2.89 -7.79
CA ASN A 117 -5.26 1.74 -8.52
C ASN A 117 -5.15 0.44 -7.71
N HIS A 118 -5.78 0.39 -6.54
CA HIS A 118 -5.68 -0.73 -5.61
C HIS A 118 -6.13 -2.06 -6.24
N GLN A 119 -7.24 -2.06 -7.00
CA GLN A 119 -7.78 -3.25 -7.64
C GLN A 119 -6.89 -3.77 -8.79
N GLY A 120 -6.21 -2.87 -9.52
CA GLY A 120 -5.20 -3.27 -10.50
C GLY A 120 -3.91 -3.81 -9.88
N ALA A 121 -3.55 -3.34 -8.68
CA ALA A 121 -2.35 -3.76 -7.96
C ALA A 121 -2.53 -5.03 -7.10
N ILE A 122 -3.77 -5.42 -6.81
CA ILE A 122 -4.12 -6.49 -5.87
C ILE A 122 -5.15 -7.42 -6.51
N PRO A 123 -4.73 -8.58 -7.04
CA PRO A 123 -5.63 -9.59 -7.58
C PRO A 123 -6.62 -10.15 -6.54
N ASP A 124 -7.77 -10.62 -7.02
CA ASP A 124 -8.70 -11.43 -6.22
C ASP A 124 -7.99 -12.62 -5.55
N GLY A 125 -8.35 -12.90 -4.30
CA GLY A 125 -7.68 -13.90 -3.47
C GLY A 125 -6.32 -13.48 -2.91
N GLN A 126 -5.84 -12.26 -3.18
CA GLN A 126 -4.58 -11.72 -2.63
C GLN A 126 -4.77 -10.43 -1.82
N LEU A 127 -6.01 -10.11 -1.44
CA LEU A 127 -6.33 -8.85 -0.76
C LEU A 127 -5.66 -8.75 0.62
N CYS A 128 -5.64 -9.84 1.38
CA CYS A 128 -5.16 -9.85 2.76
C CYS A 128 -3.63 -9.89 2.87
N SER A 129 -2.91 -10.27 1.79
CA SER A 129 -1.46 -10.11 1.64
C SER A 129 -1.04 -8.84 0.90
N GLY A 130 -1.99 -7.98 0.51
CA GLY A 130 -1.70 -6.77 -0.25
C GLY A 130 -1.09 -7.07 -1.62
N GLY A 131 -1.61 -8.06 -2.35
CA GLY A 131 -1.09 -8.50 -3.66
C GLY A 131 0.26 -9.21 -3.56
N LEU A 132 0.42 -10.09 -2.57
CA LEU A 132 1.69 -10.79 -2.27
C LEU A 132 2.87 -9.84 -2.08
N THR A 133 2.66 -8.70 -1.40
CA THR A 133 3.73 -7.72 -1.17
C THR A 133 4.91 -8.31 -0.40
N PHE A 134 6.11 -7.72 -0.57
CA PHE A 134 7.38 -8.20 -0.01
C PHE A 134 7.66 -9.69 -0.33
N ASN A 135 7.60 -10.05 -1.62
CA ASN A 135 7.81 -11.41 -2.12
C ASN A 135 6.92 -12.46 -1.42
N GLY A 136 5.68 -12.10 -1.11
CA GLY A 136 4.72 -13.01 -0.50
C GLY A 136 4.86 -13.20 1.01
N ARG A 137 5.64 -12.37 1.74
CA ARG A 137 5.74 -12.41 3.22
C ARG A 137 4.39 -12.60 3.90
N TYR A 138 3.37 -11.88 3.44
CA TYR A 138 2.03 -11.90 4.04
C TYR A 138 1.05 -12.89 3.38
N ALA A 139 1.49 -13.78 2.48
CA ALA A 139 0.62 -14.69 1.72
C ALA A 139 -0.25 -15.59 2.60
N ALA A 140 0.23 -15.95 3.80
CA ALA A 140 -0.55 -16.75 4.75
C ALA A 140 -1.82 -16.04 5.27
N MET A 141 -1.93 -14.72 5.11
CA MET A 141 -3.11 -13.91 5.48
C MET A 141 -4.28 -14.11 4.50
N ASP A 142 -4.03 -14.58 3.27
CA ASP A 142 -5.06 -14.77 2.24
C ASP A 142 -5.89 -16.05 2.43
N LYS A 143 -5.41 -17.01 3.22
CA LYS A 143 -6.09 -18.31 3.37
C LYS A 143 -7.48 -18.14 4.00
N PRO A 144 -8.55 -18.70 3.41
CA PRO A 144 -9.84 -18.85 4.09
C PRO A 144 -9.69 -19.68 5.36
N GLY A 145 -10.52 -19.41 6.36
CA GLY A 145 -10.56 -20.22 7.58
C GLY A 145 -11.17 -19.48 8.77
N ALA A 146 -11.21 -20.17 9.91
CA ALA A 146 -11.75 -19.65 11.17
C ALA A 146 -10.76 -18.69 11.86
N TRP A 147 -10.46 -17.56 11.22
CA TRP A 147 -9.67 -16.47 11.81
C TRP A 147 -10.39 -15.87 13.02
N VAL A 148 -9.65 -15.65 14.10
CA VAL A 148 -10.20 -15.08 15.34
C VAL A 148 -10.45 -13.58 15.19
N GLY A 149 -11.72 -13.17 15.34
CA GLY A 149 -12.20 -11.79 15.26
C GLY A 149 -13.20 -11.44 16.36
N PRO A 150 -13.20 -10.20 16.89
CA PRO A 150 -14.08 -9.81 17.99
C PRO A 150 -15.53 -9.64 17.53
N ASN A 151 -16.46 -9.75 18.49
CA ASN A 151 -17.84 -9.34 18.29
C ASN A 151 -17.93 -7.83 18.07
N ARG A 152 -18.68 -7.38 17.06
CA ARG A 152 -18.93 -5.96 16.78
C ARG A 152 -20.42 -5.72 16.49
N PRO A 153 -21.02 -4.62 16.96
CA PRO A 153 -22.27 -4.14 16.40
C PRO A 153 -22.07 -3.67 14.94
N SER A 154 -23.16 -3.52 14.20
CA SER A 154 -23.20 -3.01 12.82
C SER A 154 -22.62 -1.60 12.66
N ARG A 155 -22.58 -0.81 13.74
CA ARG A 155 -21.93 0.51 13.80
C ARG A 155 -20.89 0.56 14.91
N PHE A 156 -19.64 0.80 14.55
CA PHE A 156 -18.53 0.88 15.49
C PHE A 156 -17.38 1.72 14.91
N THR A 157 -16.45 2.10 15.78
CA THR A 157 -15.25 2.82 15.40
C THR A 157 -14.09 1.84 15.17
N LEU A 158 -13.46 1.91 13.99
CA LEU A 158 -12.20 1.22 13.68
C LEU A 158 -11.02 2.12 14.03
N ASN A 159 -9.99 1.59 14.69
CA ASN A 159 -8.77 2.30 15.05
C ASN A 159 -7.56 1.72 14.33
N LEU A 160 -6.75 2.62 13.76
CA LEU A 160 -5.44 2.31 13.20
C LEU A 160 -4.34 2.76 14.17
N ASN A 161 -3.30 1.94 14.33
CA ASN A 161 -2.09 2.31 15.06
C ASN A 161 -1.04 2.78 14.06
N ASP A 162 -0.73 4.07 14.02
CA ASP A 162 0.31 4.67 13.18
C ASP A 162 1.47 5.18 14.08
N THR A 163 2.50 4.36 14.22
CA THR A 163 3.72 4.70 14.97
C THR A 163 4.60 5.71 14.23
N SER A 164 4.47 5.81 12.90
CA SER A 164 5.11 6.81 12.02
C SER A 164 4.52 8.22 12.12
N SER A 165 3.26 8.33 12.58
CA SER A 165 2.51 9.59 12.55
C SER A 165 2.40 10.20 11.15
N HIS A 166 2.37 9.37 10.11
CA HIS A 166 2.22 9.76 8.70
C HIS A 166 0.89 10.43 8.37
N GLY A 167 -0.14 10.16 9.18
CA GLY A 167 -1.51 10.53 8.84
C GLY A 167 -2.00 9.77 7.60
N ALA A 168 -3.04 10.27 6.95
CA ALA A 168 -3.56 9.65 5.74
C ALA A 168 -4.12 10.67 4.74
N ASP A 169 -3.97 10.42 3.45
CA ASP A 169 -4.77 11.14 2.44
C ASP A 169 -6.22 10.62 2.45
N TYR A 170 -6.39 9.32 2.70
CA TYR A 170 -7.66 8.70 3.06
C TYR A 170 -7.44 7.33 3.73
N ILE A 171 -8.42 6.90 4.53
CA ILE A 171 -8.60 5.51 4.93
C ILE A 171 -9.97 5.06 4.40
N ARG A 172 -10.01 3.92 3.71
CA ARG A 172 -11.24 3.26 3.23
C ARG A 172 -11.40 1.93 3.95
N VAL A 173 -12.59 1.69 4.49
CA VAL A 173 -12.96 0.42 5.15
C VAL A 173 -14.10 -0.19 4.35
N TYR A 174 -13.83 -1.38 3.83
CA TYR A 174 -14.80 -2.21 3.15
C TYR A 174 -15.23 -3.36 4.06
N ALA A 175 -16.46 -3.86 3.91
CA ALA A 175 -16.93 -5.07 4.57
C ALA A 175 -17.49 -6.04 3.53
N THR A 176 -17.16 -7.32 3.72
CA THR A 176 -17.78 -8.44 3.01
C THR A 176 -19.32 -8.38 3.07
N LYS A 177 -19.98 -8.69 1.96
CA LYS A 177 -21.44 -8.77 1.82
C LYS A 177 -22.02 -9.91 2.64
N GLN A 178 -23.29 -9.77 3.06
CA GLN A 178 -24.00 -10.87 3.72
C GLN A 178 -24.06 -12.09 2.80
N GLY A 179 -23.75 -13.27 3.33
CA GLY A 179 -23.70 -14.53 2.57
C GLY A 179 -22.32 -14.91 2.04
N PHE A 180 -21.30 -14.06 2.17
CA PHE A 180 -19.90 -14.47 2.05
C PHE A 180 -19.49 -15.30 3.28
N ASP A 181 -18.80 -16.43 3.08
CA ASP A 181 -18.23 -17.25 4.15
C ASP A 181 -16.69 -17.13 4.19
N PRO A 182 -16.11 -16.37 5.15
CA PRO A 182 -14.67 -16.24 5.30
C PRO A 182 -13.93 -17.55 5.61
N LYS A 183 -14.64 -18.60 6.03
CA LYS A 183 -14.04 -19.89 6.40
C LYS A 183 -13.72 -20.76 5.19
N THR A 184 -14.43 -20.56 4.08
CA THR A 184 -14.30 -21.40 2.88
C THR A 184 -14.00 -20.61 1.61
N GLN A 185 -14.30 -19.31 1.56
CA GLN A 185 -14.14 -18.49 0.36
C GLN A 185 -12.91 -17.58 0.43
N ALA A 186 -12.11 -17.57 -0.64
CA ALA A 186 -11.06 -16.59 -0.83
C ALA A 186 -11.67 -15.22 -1.16
N LEU A 187 -11.23 -14.18 -0.46
CA LEU A 187 -11.79 -12.83 -0.56
C LEU A 187 -11.52 -12.21 -1.93
N LYS A 188 -12.54 -11.59 -2.52
CA LYS A 188 -12.48 -10.87 -3.81
C LYS A 188 -12.97 -9.44 -3.68
N TRP A 189 -12.61 -8.59 -4.64
CA TRP A 189 -13.17 -7.24 -4.74
C TRP A 189 -14.69 -7.24 -4.95
N SER A 190 -15.24 -8.26 -5.63
CA SER A 190 -16.68 -8.44 -5.83
C SER A 190 -17.47 -8.61 -4.53
N ASP A 191 -16.81 -9.12 -3.49
CA ASP A 191 -17.45 -9.53 -2.23
C ASP A 191 -17.58 -8.36 -1.25
N LEU A 192 -16.93 -7.24 -1.55
CA LEU A 192 -16.78 -6.08 -0.67
C LEU A 192 -17.78 -4.96 -1.00
N GLU A 193 -18.16 -4.21 0.03
CA GLU A 193 -18.85 -2.91 -0.06
C GLU A 193 -18.13 -1.91 0.84
N LEU A 194 -18.05 -0.64 0.42
CA LEU A 194 -17.49 0.42 1.25
C LEU A 194 -18.45 0.75 2.40
N VAL A 195 -17.97 0.65 3.65
CA VAL A 195 -18.76 0.86 4.88
C VAL A 195 -18.21 1.96 5.79
N GLY A 196 -17.05 2.53 5.44
CA GLY A 196 -16.48 3.72 6.08
C GLY A 196 -15.39 4.32 5.19
N GLN A 197 -15.32 5.65 5.12
CA GLN A 197 -14.21 6.35 4.47
C GLN A 197 -13.93 7.68 5.18
N THR A 198 -12.66 7.99 5.39
CA THR A 198 -12.21 9.27 5.97
C THR A 198 -11.93 10.32 4.90
N GLY A 199 -11.62 11.53 5.36
CA GLY A 199 -10.83 12.47 4.57
C GLY A 199 -9.36 12.46 4.93
N ARG A 200 -8.70 13.54 4.49
CA ARG A 200 -7.29 13.76 4.79
C ARG A 200 -7.12 14.00 6.28
N ILE A 201 -6.16 13.28 6.84
CA ILE A 201 -5.86 13.16 8.26
C ILE A 201 -4.45 13.74 8.46
N PRO A 202 -4.30 14.78 9.30
CA PRO A 202 -3.00 15.34 9.64
C PRO A 202 -2.09 14.32 10.34
N THR A 203 -0.79 14.48 10.11
CA THR A 203 0.27 13.75 10.82
C THR A 203 0.10 13.84 12.34
N GLY A 204 0.38 12.75 13.05
CA GLY A 204 0.29 12.68 14.52
C GLY A 204 -1.13 12.58 15.10
N THR A 205 -2.17 12.53 14.25
CA THR A 205 -3.56 12.41 14.69
C THR A 205 -3.98 10.93 14.75
N ARG A 206 -4.25 10.42 15.95
CA ARG A 206 -4.84 9.08 16.11
C ARG A 206 -6.25 9.09 15.52
N THR A 207 -6.52 8.25 14.53
CA THR A 207 -7.72 8.40 13.71
C THR A 207 -8.71 7.25 13.89
N PRO A 208 -9.85 7.53 14.56
CA PRO A 208 -11.04 6.68 14.46
C PRO A 208 -11.65 6.77 13.05
N VAL A 209 -11.96 5.62 12.46
CA VAL A 209 -12.76 5.51 11.24
C VAL A 209 -14.13 4.97 11.62
N GLU A 210 -15.17 5.76 11.42
CA GLU A 210 -16.54 5.30 11.64
C GLU A 210 -16.93 4.26 10.59
N VAL A 211 -17.32 3.07 11.07
CA VAL A 211 -17.80 1.96 10.25
C VAL A 211 -19.30 1.82 10.45
N ASN A 212 -20.04 1.79 9.35
CA ASN A 212 -21.49 1.54 9.32
C ASN A 212 -21.79 0.44 8.30
N ALA A 213 -21.92 -0.79 8.80
CA ALA A 213 -22.06 -2.01 8.03
C ALA A 213 -23.40 -2.72 8.33
N PRO A 214 -24.55 -2.12 7.99
CA PRO A 214 -25.87 -2.70 8.23
C PRO A 214 -26.13 -3.93 7.35
N GLY A 215 -27.13 -4.72 7.76
CA GLY A 215 -27.57 -5.93 7.06
C GLY A 215 -26.65 -7.13 7.23
N ARG A 216 -25.69 -7.07 8.17
CA ARG A 216 -24.60 -8.04 8.34
C ARG A 216 -24.68 -8.77 9.67
N THR A 217 -24.56 -10.10 9.64
CA THR A 217 -24.58 -10.96 10.84
C THR A 217 -23.59 -12.11 10.72
N GLY A 218 -22.95 -12.47 11.84
CA GLY A 218 -21.97 -13.56 11.88
C GLY A 218 -20.58 -13.13 11.41
N HIS A 219 -19.78 -14.10 10.97
CA HIS A 219 -18.36 -13.90 10.64
C HIS A 219 -18.21 -13.16 9.30
N HIS A 220 -17.59 -11.98 9.36
CA HIS A 220 -17.25 -11.15 8.22
C HIS A 220 -15.77 -10.75 8.22
N VAL A 221 -15.24 -10.46 7.04
CA VAL A 221 -13.96 -9.74 6.88
C VAL A 221 -14.24 -8.27 6.62
N LEU A 222 -13.54 -7.41 7.35
CA LEU A 222 -13.31 -6.01 7.01
C LEU A 222 -11.99 -5.90 6.26
N TYR A 223 -11.98 -5.13 5.18
CA TYR A 223 -10.77 -4.85 4.39
C TYR A 223 -10.49 -3.35 4.43
N THR A 224 -9.37 -2.96 5.03
CA THR A 224 -8.98 -1.55 5.18
C THR A 224 -7.83 -1.22 4.25
N VAL A 225 -7.99 -0.13 3.50
CA VAL A 225 -6.95 0.52 2.69
C VAL A 225 -6.60 1.84 3.34
N TRP A 226 -5.37 2.01 3.79
CA TRP A 226 -4.85 3.28 4.32
C TRP A 226 -3.81 3.85 3.35
N GLN A 227 -4.12 4.98 2.71
CA GLN A 227 -3.16 5.74 1.93
C GLN A 227 -2.46 6.72 2.87
N ALA A 228 -1.16 6.51 3.14
CA ALA A 228 -0.39 7.39 4.01
C ALA A 228 -0.03 8.71 3.29
N SER A 229 0.08 9.81 4.02
CA SER A 229 0.25 11.15 3.40
C SER A 229 1.69 11.51 3.00
N HIS A 230 2.68 10.70 3.37
CA HIS A 230 4.11 11.04 3.25
C HIS A 230 4.71 10.67 1.88
N LEU A 231 4.17 9.63 1.25
CA LEU A 231 4.58 9.06 -0.04
C LEU A 231 3.35 8.39 -0.68
N ASP A 232 3.45 7.94 -1.93
CA ASP A 232 2.48 6.97 -2.48
C ASP A 232 2.73 5.58 -1.86
N GLN A 233 2.37 5.44 -0.58
CA GLN A 233 2.49 4.23 0.22
C GLN A 233 1.10 3.88 0.77
N SER A 234 0.64 2.69 0.42
CA SER A 234 -0.73 2.21 0.67
C SER A 234 -0.69 0.91 1.48
N TYR A 235 -1.34 0.90 2.63
CA TYR A 235 -1.39 -0.22 3.57
C TYR A 235 -2.69 -1.00 3.41
N TYR A 236 -2.62 -2.33 3.55
CA TYR A 236 -3.74 -3.24 3.31
C TYR A 236 -3.94 -4.17 4.50
N ALA A 237 -5.15 -4.20 5.05
CA ALA A 237 -5.43 -4.91 6.30
C ALA A 237 -6.79 -5.61 6.28
N CYS A 238 -6.78 -6.95 6.23
CA CYS A 238 -7.95 -7.76 6.56
C CYS A 238 -8.07 -7.88 8.08
N SER A 239 -9.26 -7.62 8.61
CA SER A 239 -9.61 -7.78 10.03
C SER A 239 -10.91 -8.57 10.12
N ASP A 240 -10.89 -9.73 10.78
CA ASP A 240 -12.08 -10.56 10.96
C ASP A 240 -12.93 -10.02 12.12
N VAL A 241 -14.25 -10.06 11.97
CA VAL A 241 -15.23 -9.64 12.97
C VAL A 241 -16.44 -10.57 12.98
N ASN A 242 -17.16 -10.58 14.09
CA ASN A 242 -18.47 -11.23 14.19
C ASN A 242 -19.55 -10.16 14.41
N PHE A 243 -20.39 -9.88 13.42
CA PHE A 243 -21.48 -8.91 13.55
C PHE A 243 -22.64 -9.50 14.37
N THR A 244 -23.00 -8.83 15.47
CA THR A 244 -23.92 -9.40 16.48
C THR A 244 -25.36 -8.90 16.46
N ASP A 245 -25.63 -7.74 15.86
CA ASP A 245 -26.92 -7.04 15.94
C ASP A 245 -27.69 -6.96 14.61
N GLY A 246 -27.06 -7.33 13.49
CA GLY A 246 -27.59 -7.15 12.13
C GLY A 246 -27.61 -5.69 11.65
N GLY A 247 -27.70 -4.75 12.57
CA GLY A 247 -28.21 -3.41 12.35
C GLY A 247 -29.69 -3.45 11.96
N THR A 248 -30.47 -2.44 12.37
CA THR A 248 -31.72 -2.19 11.67
C THR A 248 -31.38 -1.79 10.24
N THR A 249 -31.73 -2.64 9.29
CA THR A 249 -31.73 -2.28 7.86
C THR A 249 -32.88 -1.30 7.64
N THR A 250 -32.70 -0.03 8.06
CA THR A 250 -33.53 1.09 7.63
C THR A 250 -33.19 1.38 6.18
N THR A 251 -33.51 0.43 5.28
CA THR A 251 -33.02 0.28 3.91
C THR A 251 -32.62 1.62 3.29
N PRO A 252 -31.34 2.03 3.39
CA PRO A 252 -30.80 2.89 2.38
C PRO A 252 -30.68 1.93 1.20
N THR A 253 -31.62 1.98 0.26
CA THR A 253 -31.42 1.25 -0.98
C THR A 253 -30.10 1.75 -1.51
N SER A 254 -29.07 0.89 -1.53
CA SER A 254 -27.86 1.13 -2.30
C SER A 254 -28.20 0.94 -3.77
N THR A 255 -29.20 1.71 -4.22
CA THR A 255 -29.43 1.99 -5.60
C THR A 255 -28.15 2.67 -6.05
N THR A 256 -27.46 2.07 -7.01
CA THR A 256 -26.67 2.84 -7.94
C THR A 256 -27.65 3.69 -8.75
N THR A 257 -28.24 4.71 -8.12
CA THR A 257 -29.01 5.72 -8.83
C THR A 257 -27.97 6.51 -9.59
N THR A 258 -27.74 6.10 -10.84
CA THR A 258 -26.85 6.78 -11.77
C THR A 258 -27.50 8.09 -12.20
N THR A 259 -27.63 9.03 -11.25
CA THR A 259 -28.18 10.36 -11.51
C THR A 259 -27.08 11.22 -12.09
N THR A 260 -26.77 10.98 -13.35
CA THR A 260 -25.82 11.78 -14.11
C THR A 260 -26.42 13.17 -14.34
N THR A 261 -26.10 14.14 -13.49
CA THR A 261 -26.30 15.55 -13.85
C THR A 261 -25.20 15.96 -14.81
N THR A 262 -25.58 16.36 -16.02
CA THR A 262 -24.67 16.96 -16.99
C THR A 262 -24.73 18.48 -16.83
N GLY A 263 -23.59 19.08 -16.51
CA GLY A 263 -23.44 20.53 -16.62
C GLY A 263 -23.50 20.97 -18.08
N ASN A 264 -24.08 22.14 -18.33
CA ASN A 264 -24.06 22.74 -19.66
C ASN A 264 -22.60 23.02 -20.07
N PRO A 265 -22.20 22.85 -21.34
CA PRO A 265 -20.84 23.17 -21.78
C PRO A 265 -20.60 24.68 -21.76
N SER A 266 -20.11 25.18 -20.63
CA SER A 266 -19.60 26.55 -20.49
C SER A 266 -18.08 26.56 -20.66
N ALA A 267 -17.57 27.61 -21.31
CA ALA A 267 -16.13 27.92 -21.37
C ALA A 267 -15.19 26.71 -21.60
N GLY A 268 -15.49 25.86 -22.60
CA GLY A 268 -14.54 24.86 -23.12
C GLY A 268 -14.55 23.46 -22.48
N CYS A 269 -15.35 23.20 -21.43
CA CYS A 269 -15.50 21.86 -20.86
C CYS A 269 -16.94 21.54 -20.43
N SER A 270 -17.21 20.26 -20.18
CA SER A 270 -18.42 19.77 -19.51
C SER A 270 -18.04 18.91 -18.32
N ALA A 271 -18.97 18.80 -17.36
CA ALA A 271 -18.78 17.99 -16.16
C ALA A 271 -20.02 17.13 -15.89
N SER A 272 -19.80 15.94 -15.34
CA SER A 272 -20.87 15.05 -14.88
C SER A 272 -20.51 14.38 -13.56
N PHE A 273 -21.46 14.30 -12.63
CA PHE A 273 -21.29 13.58 -11.36
C PHE A 273 -21.99 12.21 -11.39
N GLN A 274 -21.39 11.25 -10.71
CA GLN A 274 -21.97 9.95 -10.42
C GLN A 274 -21.80 9.64 -8.93
N VAL A 275 -22.91 9.43 -8.22
CA VAL A 275 -22.86 8.89 -6.86
C VAL A 275 -22.49 7.41 -6.97
N ILE A 276 -21.28 7.06 -6.55
CA ILE A 276 -20.73 5.70 -6.68
C ILE A 276 -20.90 4.88 -5.39
N SER A 277 -21.18 5.52 -4.26
CA SER A 277 -21.57 4.88 -3.00
C SER A 277 -22.39 5.87 -2.16
N GLN A 278 -23.36 5.36 -1.39
CA GLN A 278 -24.14 6.15 -0.44
C GLN A 278 -24.47 5.31 0.80
N TRP A 279 -24.37 5.94 1.97
CA TRP A 279 -24.66 5.34 3.26
C TRP A 279 -25.49 6.30 4.13
N SER A 280 -25.94 5.81 5.28
CA SER A 280 -26.65 6.63 6.26
C SER A 280 -25.74 7.76 6.78
N GLY A 281 -26.03 9.00 6.34
CA GLY A 281 -25.31 10.21 6.72
C GLY A 281 -24.18 10.66 5.79
N GLY A 282 -23.93 9.96 4.66
CA GLY A 282 -22.92 10.42 3.69
C GLY A 282 -22.92 9.66 2.36
N PHE A 283 -22.13 10.16 1.42
CA PHE A 283 -22.06 9.65 0.05
C PHE A 283 -20.70 9.95 -0.61
N GLN A 284 -20.37 9.15 -1.62
CA GLN A 284 -19.17 9.27 -2.43
C GLN A 284 -19.53 9.57 -3.89
N VAL A 285 -18.86 10.56 -4.48
CA VAL A 285 -19.07 11.00 -5.87
C VAL A 285 -17.79 10.81 -6.68
N GLU A 286 -17.92 10.25 -7.87
CA GLU A 286 -16.95 10.44 -8.96
C GLU A 286 -17.46 11.58 -9.87
N GLY A 287 -16.60 12.56 -10.12
CA GLY A 287 -16.81 13.63 -11.07
C GLY A 287 -15.96 13.39 -12.32
N ARG A 288 -16.59 13.29 -13.49
CA ARG A 288 -15.91 13.30 -14.79
C ARG A 288 -15.92 14.71 -15.37
N VAL A 289 -14.77 15.16 -15.85
CA VAL A 289 -14.61 16.39 -16.65
C VAL A 289 -14.22 15.99 -18.06
N THR A 290 -14.86 16.58 -19.07
CA THR A 290 -14.59 16.31 -20.49
C THR A 290 -14.27 17.62 -21.20
N ALA A 291 -13.16 17.66 -21.94
CA ALA A 291 -12.80 18.81 -22.75
C ALA A 291 -13.70 18.89 -24.00
N GLY A 292 -13.97 20.10 -24.47
CA GLY A 292 -14.70 20.33 -25.71
C GLY A 292 -13.89 20.00 -26.97
N ALA A 293 -14.16 20.72 -28.06
CA ALA A 293 -13.45 20.55 -29.34
C ALA A 293 -11.96 20.97 -29.31
N THR A 294 -11.51 21.59 -28.22
CA THR A 294 -10.13 22.03 -28.00
C THR A 294 -9.54 21.36 -26.76
N ALA A 295 -8.24 21.07 -26.77
CA ALA A 295 -7.53 20.67 -25.56
C ALA A 295 -7.54 21.82 -24.53
N ILE A 296 -7.51 21.47 -23.25
CA ILE A 296 -7.54 22.39 -22.11
C ILE A 296 -6.32 22.14 -21.22
N SER A 297 -5.82 23.16 -20.51
CA SER A 297 -4.65 23.07 -19.63
C SER A 297 -5.04 22.97 -18.14
N GLY A 298 -6.23 23.44 -17.80
CA GLY A 298 -6.85 23.28 -16.49
C GLY A 298 -8.38 23.32 -16.57
N TRP A 299 -9.01 23.01 -15.44
CA TRP A 299 -10.47 23.02 -15.32
C TRP A 299 -10.92 23.35 -13.90
N ALA A 300 -12.12 23.92 -13.81
CA ALA A 300 -12.87 24.11 -12.59
C ALA A 300 -14.32 23.64 -12.78
N VAL A 301 -14.83 22.86 -11.82
CA VAL A 301 -16.24 22.45 -11.74
C VAL A 301 -16.87 23.09 -10.51
N SER A 302 -17.98 23.81 -10.69
CA SER A 302 -18.70 24.46 -9.59
C SER A 302 -20.13 23.94 -9.49
N TRP A 303 -20.64 23.86 -8.26
CA TRP A 303 -22.00 23.43 -7.95
C TRP A 303 -22.47 24.01 -6.62
N ALA A 304 -23.77 23.89 -6.32
CA ALA A 304 -24.33 24.25 -5.03
C ALA A 304 -24.90 23.02 -4.32
N PHE A 305 -24.59 22.87 -3.04
CA PHE A 305 -25.26 21.92 -2.14
C PHE A 305 -26.64 22.44 -1.74
N SER A 306 -27.64 21.55 -1.70
CA SER A 306 -29.05 21.91 -1.58
C SER A 306 -29.64 21.66 -0.19
N ASN A 307 -29.05 20.74 0.59
CA ASN A 307 -29.59 20.22 1.85
C ASN A 307 -28.58 20.32 3.01
N GLY A 308 -27.60 21.23 2.90
CA GLY A 308 -26.56 21.41 3.92
C GLY A 308 -25.50 20.32 3.94
N GLU A 309 -25.32 19.62 2.82
CA GLU A 309 -24.25 18.65 2.62
C GLU A 309 -22.87 19.30 2.83
N ARG A 310 -21.87 18.53 3.29
CA ARG A 310 -20.52 19.04 3.58
C ARG A 310 -19.47 18.10 3.02
N ILE A 311 -18.49 18.65 2.29
CA ILE A 311 -17.29 17.89 1.86
C ILE A 311 -16.51 17.43 3.08
N ASN A 312 -16.26 16.12 3.16
CA ASN A 312 -15.35 15.50 4.13
C ASN A 312 -13.97 15.26 3.51
N SER A 313 -13.91 14.94 2.21
CA SER A 313 -12.67 14.58 1.51
C SER A 313 -12.75 14.74 0.01
N SER A 314 -11.60 14.89 -0.65
CA SER A 314 -11.48 14.86 -2.10
C SER A 314 -10.16 14.27 -2.55
N TRP A 315 -10.13 13.73 -3.78
CA TRP A 315 -8.92 13.28 -4.48
C TRP A 315 -8.98 13.74 -5.93
N ASN A 316 -7.81 13.87 -6.57
CA ASN A 316 -7.66 14.38 -7.96
C ASN A 316 -8.27 15.77 -8.20
N ALA A 317 -8.63 16.51 -7.16
CA ALA A 317 -9.10 17.89 -7.20
C ALA A 317 -8.89 18.60 -5.87
N ALA A 318 -8.61 19.91 -5.93
CA ALA A 318 -8.68 20.82 -4.80
C ALA A 318 -10.09 21.43 -4.72
N LEU A 319 -10.83 21.12 -3.65
CA LEU A 319 -12.18 21.63 -3.43
C LEU A 319 -12.16 22.80 -2.45
N THR A 320 -12.86 23.89 -2.80
CA THR A 320 -13.17 25.00 -1.88
C THR A 320 -14.68 25.12 -1.71
N THR A 321 -15.13 25.53 -0.53
CA THR A 321 -16.55 25.73 -0.20
C THR A 321 -16.78 27.13 0.37
N SER A 322 -17.82 27.81 -0.09
CA SER A 322 -18.23 29.13 0.39
C SER A 322 -19.76 29.18 0.48
N GLY A 323 -20.30 29.14 1.70
CA GLY A 323 -21.72 28.89 1.92
C GLY A 323 -22.09 27.49 1.41
N SER A 324 -23.12 27.42 0.56
CA SER A 324 -23.49 26.19 -0.16
C SER A 324 -22.72 25.97 -1.48
N SER A 325 -21.97 26.96 -1.97
CA SER A 325 -21.24 26.87 -3.23
C SER A 325 -19.93 26.10 -3.04
N VAL A 326 -19.70 25.10 -3.89
CA VAL A 326 -18.46 24.31 -3.94
C VAL A 326 -17.81 24.49 -5.29
N THR A 327 -16.47 24.55 -5.32
CA THR A 327 -15.68 24.56 -6.56
C THR A 327 -14.53 23.57 -6.44
N ALA A 328 -14.51 22.59 -7.33
CA ALA A 328 -13.38 21.67 -7.53
C ALA A 328 -12.48 22.23 -8.65
N ARG A 329 -11.18 22.36 -8.39
CA ARG A 329 -10.15 22.67 -9.40
C ARG A 329 -9.24 21.48 -9.60
N ASN A 330 -8.69 21.34 -10.80
CA ASN A 330 -7.76 20.25 -11.12
C ASN A 330 -6.56 20.17 -10.15
N ALA A 331 -6.07 18.95 -9.94
CA ALA A 331 -4.75 18.74 -9.37
C ALA A 331 -3.67 18.98 -10.45
N ALA A 332 -2.40 19.05 -10.03
CA ALA A 332 -1.28 19.36 -10.93
C ALA A 332 -1.12 18.33 -12.07
N HIS A 333 -1.44 17.06 -11.82
CA HIS A 333 -1.27 15.96 -12.78
C HIS A 333 -2.44 15.75 -13.74
N ASN A 334 -3.59 16.39 -13.53
CA ASN A 334 -4.82 16.10 -14.28
C ASN A 334 -5.56 17.34 -14.82
N GLY A 335 -4.90 18.49 -14.88
CA GLY A 335 -5.44 19.70 -15.52
C GLY A 335 -5.47 19.62 -17.05
N ALA A 336 -4.40 19.08 -17.64
CA ALA A 336 -4.28 18.93 -19.08
C ALA A 336 -5.19 17.80 -19.60
N VAL A 337 -6.15 18.13 -20.47
CA VAL A 337 -7.08 17.17 -21.08
C VAL A 337 -7.17 17.45 -22.59
N GLY A 338 -6.91 16.44 -23.41
CA GLY A 338 -7.00 16.55 -24.88
C GLY A 338 -8.43 16.79 -25.36
N ALA A 339 -8.60 17.34 -26.57
CA ALA A 339 -9.91 17.60 -27.16
C ALA A 339 -10.79 16.33 -27.17
N GLY A 340 -12.03 16.42 -26.67
CA GLY A 340 -12.95 15.30 -26.52
C GLY A 340 -12.56 14.23 -25.49
N ALA A 341 -11.38 14.32 -24.87
CA ALA A 341 -10.95 13.42 -23.81
C ALA A 341 -11.54 13.82 -22.45
N SER A 342 -11.42 12.94 -21.47
CA SER A 342 -11.90 13.17 -20.10
C SER A 342 -10.85 12.86 -19.05
N THR A 343 -11.05 13.43 -17.86
CA THR A 343 -10.37 13.08 -16.61
C THR A 343 -11.39 12.91 -15.48
N THR A 344 -10.98 12.31 -14.36
CA THR A 344 -11.85 12.11 -13.20
C THR A 344 -11.26 12.67 -11.90
N PHE A 345 -12.16 13.09 -11.03
CA PHE A 345 -11.91 13.41 -9.64
C PHE A 345 -13.00 12.80 -8.76
N GLY A 346 -12.89 12.95 -7.45
CA GLY A 346 -13.99 12.57 -6.57
C GLY A 346 -13.91 13.14 -5.18
N PHE A 347 -15.00 12.98 -4.44
CA PHE A 347 -15.15 13.46 -3.08
C PHE A 347 -16.07 12.57 -2.25
N VAL A 348 -15.93 12.66 -0.93
CA VAL A 348 -16.94 12.19 0.03
C VAL A 348 -17.57 13.40 0.68
N ALA A 349 -18.89 13.36 0.84
CA ALA A 349 -19.66 14.36 1.56
C ALA A 349 -20.62 13.71 2.56
N SER A 350 -20.88 14.42 3.64
CA SER A 350 -21.91 14.08 4.63
C SER A 350 -23.25 14.72 4.25
N GLY A 351 -24.34 14.06 4.63
CA GLY A 351 -25.70 14.40 4.21
C GLY A 351 -26.31 13.36 3.27
N THR A 352 -27.37 13.75 2.56
CA THR A 352 -28.05 12.93 1.54
C THR A 352 -27.62 13.42 0.16
N ALA A 353 -27.24 12.51 -0.74
CA ALA A 353 -26.87 12.91 -2.10
C ALA A 353 -28.10 13.46 -2.85
N ALA A 354 -28.02 14.73 -3.27
CA ALA A 354 -28.95 15.36 -4.19
C ALA A 354 -28.22 15.69 -5.51
N PRO A 355 -28.85 15.56 -6.69
CA PRO A 355 -28.19 15.81 -7.97
C PRO A 355 -28.05 17.33 -8.19
N PRO A 356 -26.84 17.91 -8.22
CA PRO A 356 -26.68 19.35 -8.33
C PRO A 356 -26.55 19.79 -9.79
N THR A 357 -26.94 21.04 -10.07
CA THR A 357 -26.57 21.70 -11.32
C THR A 357 -25.06 21.96 -11.32
N LEU A 358 -24.37 21.45 -12.34
CA LEU A 358 -22.94 21.63 -12.53
C LEU A 358 -22.65 22.75 -13.55
N THR A 359 -21.60 23.52 -13.30
CA THR A 359 -20.93 24.34 -14.33
C THR A 359 -19.48 23.89 -14.46
N CYS A 360 -18.92 23.99 -15.67
CA CYS A 360 -17.51 23.71 -15.95
C CYS A 360 -16.87 24.94 -16.59
N THR A 361 -15.62 25.23 -16.25
CA THR A 361 -14.82 26.30 -16.86
C THR A 361 -13.42 25.77 -17.15
N ALA A 362 -12.98 25.80 -18.40
CA ALA A 362 -11.63 25.45 -18.78
C ALA A 362 -10.68 26.67 -18.74
N SER A 363 -9.38 26.39 -18.73
CA SER A 363 -8.28 27.36 -18.82
C SER A 363 -7.13 26.83 -19.68
#